data_AF-A0A7R9ZMS8-F1
#
_entry.id   AF-A0A7R9ZMS8-F1
#
_cell.length_a   1.000
_cell.length_b   1.000
_cell.length_c   1.000
_cell.angle_alpha   90.00
_cell.angle_beta   90.00
_cell.angle_gamma   90.00
#
_symmetry.space_group_name_H-M   'P 1'
#
loop_
_entity.id
_entity.type
_entity.pdbx_description
1 polymer ?
#
loop_
_entity_poly.entity_id
_entity_poly.type
_entity_poly.pdbx_seq_one_letter_code
_entity_poly.pdbx_strand_id
1 'polypeptide(L)'
;SEAATTTTALSERLGRRCGNPECVKVHGQQTDSGEMTRLSIRCKGCLQEFYCSRTCRDIAKPTHDCPNTETATAATSGGTSSTRQVTCDTCGKRSSYRLMKKCSRCRNATYCSPECQKEDWPRHKNECKKKKRSTSSKESSSGRPGTNASANADN
;
A
#
# COMPACT_ATOMS: atom_id res chain seq x y z
N SER A 1 -20.72 -25.21 -11.86
CA SER A 1 -19.34 -25.56 -11.53
C SER A 1 -18.39 -24.48 -12.03
N GLU A 2 -18.24 -23.35 -11.34
CA GLU A 2 -17.37 -22.25 -11.80
C GLU A 2 -16.76 -21.49 -10.62
N ALA A 3 -15.76 -22.09 -9.97
CA ALA A 3 -14.94 -21.42 -8.96
C ALA A 3 -13.50 -21.94 -9.05
N ALA A 4 -12.78 -21.62 -10.14
CA ALA A 4 -11.40 -22.11 -10.31
C ALA A 4 -10.46 -21.22 -11.14
N THR A 5 -10.79 -19.95 -11.42
CA THR A 5 -9.93 -19.11 -12.30
C THR A 5 -8.91 -18.22 -11.56
N THR A 6 -8.97 -18.10 -10.23
CA THR A 6 -8.06 -17.21 -9.48
C THR A 6 -6.77 -17.91 -9.00
N THR A 7 -6.70 -19.24 -9.05
CA THR A 7 -5.56 -20.03 -8.49
C THR A 7 -4.41 -20.22 -9.49
N THR A 8 -4.67 -20.08 -10.79
CA THR A 8 -3.71 -20.43 -11.86
C THR A 8 -2.48 -19.51 -11.93
N ALA A 9 -2.63 -18.22 -11.60
CA ALA A 9 -1.52 -17.26 -11.70
C ALA A 9 -0.40 -17.45 -10.66
N LEU A 10 -0.62 -18.27 -9.62
CA LEU A 10 0.35 -18.55 -8.56
C LEU A 10 1.15 -19.84 -8.83
N SER A 11 0.56 -20.82 -9.50
CA SER A 11 1.23 -22.09 -9.87
C SER A 11 2.20 -21.96 -11.04
N GLU A 12 1.97 -21.04 -11.98
CA GLU A 12 2.83 -20.84 -13.18
C GLU A 12 4.24 -20.28 -12.88
N ARG A 13 4.53 -19.94 -11.61
CA ARG A 13 5.81 -19.37 -11.18
C ARG A 13 6.70 -20.32 -10.41
N LEU A 14 6.21 -21.54 -10.10
CA LEU A 14 7.05 -22.59 -9.51
C LEU A 14 8.18 -22.96 -10.48
N GLY A 15 9.40 -23.09 -9.97
CA GLY A 15 10.59 -23.40 -10.78
C GLY A 15 11.31 -22.20 -11.39
N ARG A 16 10.82 -20.96 -11.23
CA ARG A 16 11.56 -19.77 -11.69
C ARG A 16 12.71 -19.42 -10.76
N ARG A 17 13.90 -19.22 -11.32
CA ARG A 17 15.08 -18.77 -10.57
C ARG A 17 15.02 -17.28 -10.25
N CYS A 18 15.73 -16.88 -9.20
CA CYS A 18 15.94 -15.49 -8.87
C CYS A 18 16.62 -14.76 -10.05
N GLY A 19 16.18 -13.55 -10.38
CA GLY A 19 16.81 -12.73 -11.43
C GLY A 19 18.21 -12.22 -11.06
N ASN A 20 18.68 -12.46 -9.84
CA ASN A 20 20.06 -12.18 -9.45
C ASN A 20 20.98 -13.32 -9.92
N PRO A 21 21.97 -13.06 -10.80
CA PRO A 21 22.90 -14.10 -11.27
C PRO A 21 23.71 -14.75 -10.14
N GLU A 22 23.95 -14.03 -9.05
CA GLU A 22 24.67 -14.53 -7.87
C GLU A 22 23.76 -15.39 -6.96
N CYS A 23 22.47 -15.51 -7.27
CA CYS A 23 21.49 -16.17 -6.42
C CYS A 23 20.97 -17.47 -7.06
N VAL A 24 21.26 -18.60 -6.41
CA VAL A 24 20.81 -19.93 -6.85
C VAL A 24 19.38 -20.29 -6.40
N LYS A 25 18.65 -19.34 -5.81
CA LYS A 25 17.32 -19.60 -5.23
C LYS A 25 16.24 -19.73 -6.30
N VAL A 26 15.49 -20.82 -6.23
CA VAL A 26 14.36 -21.11 -7.14
C VAL A 26 13.03 -21.04 -6.40
N HIS A 27 12.02 -20.44 -7.01
CA HIS A 27 10.66 -20.36 -6.46
C HIS A 27 10.08 -21.76 -6.25
N GLY A 28 9.67 -22.07 -5.02
CA GLY A 28 9.15 -23.38 -4.65
C GLY A 28 10.21 -24.39 -4.19
N GLN A 29 11.51 -24.05 -4.25
CA GLN A 29 12.56 -24.92 -3.73
C GLN A 29 12.60 -24.88 -2.20
N GLN A 30 12.60 -26.05 -1.58
CA GLN A 30 12.76 -26.23 -0.14
C GLN A 30 14.22 -25.97 0.23
N THR A 31 14.47 -25.05 1.15
CA THR A 31 15.80 -24.79 1.70
C THR A 31 16.20 -25.91 2.67
N ASP A 32 17.48 -25.96 3.03
CA ASP A 32 18.01 -26.88 4.05
C ASP A 32 17.25 -26.78 5.40
N SER A 33 16.69 -25.60 5.69
CA SER A 33 15.84 -25.35 6.86
C SER A 33 14.38 -25.79 6.70
N GLY A 34 14.03 -26.48 5.59
CA GLY A 34 12.66 -26.88 5.27
C GLY A 34 11.74 -25.74 4.82
N GLU A 35 12.26 -24.52 4.63
CA GLU A 35 11.46 -23.37 4.22
C GLU A 35 11.30 -23.33 2.69
N MET A 36 10.07 -23.16 2.21
CA MET A 36 9.82 -23.01 0.77
C MET A 36 10.22 -21.61 0.30
N THR A 37 11.15 -21.55 -0.66
CA THR A 37 11.63 -20.29 -1.21
C THR A 37 10.56 -19.58 -2.03
N ARG A 38 10.18 -18.36 -1.62
CA ARG A 38 9.17 -17.53 -2.30
C ARG A 38 9.80 -16.26 -2.88
N LEU A 39 9.82 -16.15 -4.21
CA LEU A 39 10.24 -14.94 -4.91
C LEU A 39 9.09 -13.92 -4.96
N SER A 40 8.89 -13.22 -3.84
CA SER A 40 7.78 -12.26 -3.68
C SER A 40 8.10 -10.85 -4.21
N ILE A 41 9.36 -10.57 -4.56
CA ILE A 41 9.81 -9.24 -4.94
C ILE A 41 9.92 -9.17 -6.45
N ARG A 42 9.26 -8.20 -7.07
CA ARG A 42 9.29 -7.97 -8.52
C ARG A 42 10.17 -6.78 -8.89
N CYS A 43 10.71 -6.79 -10.09
CA CYS A 43 11.25 -5.58 -10.71
C CYS A 43 10.12 -4.56 -10.91
N LYS A 44 10.35 -3.30 -10.52
CA LYS A 44 9.35 -2.23 -10.68
C LYS A 44 9.23 -1.71 -12.12
N GLY A 45 10.25 -1.94 -12.95
CA GLY A 45 10.26 -1.51 -14.35
C GLY A 45 9.51 -2.49 -15.26
N CYS A 46 9.90 -3.78 -15.24
CA CYS A 46 9.35 -4.77 -16.16
C CYS A 46 8.24 -5.66 -15.56
N LEU A 47 8.09 -5.75 -14.23
CA LEU A 47 7.19 -6.66 -13.50
C LEU A 47 7.34 -8.17 -13.79
N GLN A 48 8.18 -8.53 -14.75
CA GLN A 48 8.41 -9.89 -15.24
C GLN A 48 9.54 -10.60 -14.48
N GLU A 49 10.51 -9.84 -13.96
CA GLU A 49 11.61 -10.39 -13.17
C GLU A 49 11.28 -10.47 -11.68
N PHE A 50 11.62 -11.61 -11.07
CA PHE A 50 11.30 -11.95 -9.68
C PHE A 50 12.56 -12.24 -8.86
N TYR A 51 12.53 -11.86 -7.59
CA TYR A 51 13.65 -11.91 -6.67
C TYR A 51 13.22 -12.44 -5.31
N CYS A 52 14.12 -13.18 -4.65
CA CYS A 52 13.88 -13.74 -3.32
C CYS A 52 14.05 -12.70 -2.19
N SER A 53 14.80 -11.62 -2.42
CA SER A 53 15.06 -10.57 -1.43
C SER A 53 15.26 -9.21 -2.10
N ARG A 54 15.13 -8.12 -1.31
CA ARG A 54 15.36 -6.76 -1.80
C ARG A 54 16.80 -6.61 -2.26
N THR A 55 17.74 -7.17 -1.49
CA THR A 55 19.16 -7.26 -1.81
C THR A 55 19.39 -7.89 -3.18
N CYS A 56 18.76 -9.03 -3.48
CA CYS A 56 18.90 -9.67 -4.79
C CYS A 56 18.36 -8.80 -5.93
N ARG A 57 17.24 -8.13 -5.73
CA ARG A 57 16.72 -7.18 -6.73
C ARG A 57 17.69 -6.02 -6.96
N ASP A 58 18.27 -5.48 -5.89
CA ASP A 58 19.11 -4.28 -5.99
C ASP A 58 20.50 -4.61 -6.60
N ILE A 59 21.04 -5.82 -6.36
CA ILE A 59 22.24 -6.35 -7.03
C ILE A 59 21.99 -6.61 -8.52
N ALA A 60 20.81 -7.16 -8.86
CA ALA A 60 20.44 -7.43 -10.25
C ALA A 60 20.00 -6.19 -11.04
N LYS A 61 19.65 -5.10 -10.33
CA LYS A 61 19.17 -3.85 -10.93
C LYS A 61 20.11 -3.29 -12.02
N PRO A 62 21.44 -3.20 -11.83
CA PRO A 62 22.37 -2.75 -12.87
C PRO A 62 22.69 -3.79 -13.96
N THR A 63 22.47 -5.09 -13.70
CA THR A 63 22.87 -6.16 -14.63
C THR A 63 21.73 -6.65 -15.52
N HIS A 64 20.48 -6.49 -15.09
CA HIS A 64 19.34 -6.80 -15.93
C HIS A 64 19.00 -5.62 -16.86
N ASP A 65 18.91 -5.90 -18.15
CA ASP A 65 18.38 -4.95 -19.13
C ASP A 65 16.87 -4.86 -18.94
N CYS A 66 16.40 -3.69 -18.51
CA CYS A 66 14.99 -3.45 -18.26
C CYS A 66 14.52 -2.43 -19.30
N PRO A 67 13.56 -2.77 -20.17
CA PRO A 67 13.17 -1.92 -21.31
C PRO A 67 12.38 -0.66 -20.91
N ASN A 68 12.49 -0.20 -19.66
CA ASN A 68 11.81 0.99 -19.17
C ASN A 68 12.74 1.86 -18.29
N THR A 69 14.02 1.95 -18.66
CA THR A 69 15.06 2.75 -18.00
C THR A 69 15.50 3.99 -18.77
N GLU A 70 14.70 4.53 -19.68
CA GLU A 70 15.03 5.79 -20.36
C GLU A 70 14.63 7.06 -19.59
N THR A 71 14.03 6.94 -18.39
CA THR A 71 13.60 8.11 -17.59
C THR A 71 13.96 8.04 -16.10
N ALA A 72 15.07 7.38 -15.74
CA ALA A 72 15.47 7.14 -14.35
C ALA A 72 16.68 7.95 -13.84
N THR A 73 17.09 9.03 -14.52
CA THR A 73 18.17 9.94 -14.06
C THR A 73 17.69 11.26 -13.44
N ALA A 74 16.38 11.44 -13.21
CA ALA A 74 15.83 12.67 -12.59
C ALA A 74 14.62 12.43 -11.65
N ALA A 75 14.63 11.37 -10.83
CA ALA A 75 13.53 11.10 -9.89
C ALA A 75 13.98 10.78 -8.47
N THR A 76 14.71 11.72 -7.85
CA THR A 76 14.58 11.96 -6.41
C THR A 76 13.26 12.71 -6.19
N SER A 77 12.14 11.99 -6.18
CA SER A 77 10.86 12.42 -5.57
C SER A 77 9.86 11.28 -5.56
N GLY A 78 9.15 11.16 -4.44
CA GLY A 78 8.35 10.01 -4.06
C GLY A 78 7.25 9.61 -5.04
N GLY A 79 6.86 8.34 -4.96
CA GLY A 79 5.77 7.78 -5.75
C GLY A 79 4.53 8.66 -5.72
N THR A 80 3.96 8.86 -6.89
CA THR A 80 2.62 9.40 -7.14
C THR A 80 1.56 8.46 -6.57
N SER A 81 1.52 8.35 -5.25
CA SER A 81 0.26 8.05 -4.57
C SER A 81 -0.58 9.30 -4.73
N SER A 82 -1.68 9.19 -5.49
CA SER A 82 -2.69 10.25 -5.63
C SER A 82 -3.09 10.71 -4.22
N THR A 83 -2.44 11.77 -3.74
CA THR A 83 -2.65 12.26 -2.38
C THR A 83 -3.99 12.96 -2.41
N ARG A 84 -4.90 12.53 -1.53
CA ARG A 84 -6.19 13.21 -1.36
C ARG A 84 -5.94 14.70 -1.17
N GLN A 85 -6.33 15.51 -2.15
CA GLN A 85 -6.27 16.95 -2.06
C GLN A 85 -7.49 17.44 -1.30
N VAL A 86 -7.28 18.41 -0.42
CA VAL A 86 -8.36 19.08 0.31
C VAL A 86 -8.22 20.58 0.08
N THR A 87 -9.31 21.31 0.25
CA THR A 87 -9.38 22.76 0.04
C THR A 87 -9.40 23.47 1.40
N CYS A 88 -8.68 24.58 1.50
CA CYS A 88 -8.75 25.48 2.65
C CYS A 88 -10.10 26.19 2.70
N ASP A 89 -10.76 26.19 3.85
CA ASP A 89 -12.09 26.81 4.04
C ASP A 89 -12.05 28.35 4.02
N THR A 90 -10.88 28.94 4.29
CA THR A 90 -10.66 30.39 4.33
C THR A 90 -10.25 30.96 2.97
N CYS A 91 -9.24 30.35 2.33
CA CYS A 91 -8.60 30.92 1.14
C CYS A 91 -8.80 30.09 -0.15
N GLY A 92 -9.52 28.96 -0.08
CA GLY A 92 -9.77 28.11 -1.26
C GLY A 92 -8.54 27.37 -1.80
N LYS A 93 -7.37 27.48 -1.15
CA LYS A 93 -6.15 26.82 -1.61
C LYS A 93 -6.28 25.30 -1.51
N ARG A 94 -6.05 24.59 -2.62
CA ARG A 94 -5.98 23.13 -2.65
C ARG A 94 -4.57 22.67 -2.32
N SER A 95 -4.45 21.78 -1.34
CA SER A 95 -3.16 21.20 -0.95
C SER A 95 -3.35 19.75 -0.54
N SER A 96 -2.24 19.02 -0.37
CA SER A 96 -2.29 17.64 0.09
C SER A 96 -2.89 17.57 1.49
N TYR A 97 -3.71 16.54 1.74
CA TYR A 97 -4.31 16.30 3.05
C TYR A 97 -3.28 16.26 4.19
N ARG A 98 -2.03 15.87 3.91
CA ARG A 98 -0.95 15.81 4.90
C ARG A 98 -0.42 17.19 5.30
N LEU A 99 -0.46 18.17 4.41
CA LEU A 99 0.00 19.53 4.67
C LEU A 99 -1.09 20.41 5.29
N MET A 100 -2.36 20.04 5.08
CA MET A 100 -3.49 20.79 5.59
C MET A 100 -3.71 20.55 7.09
N LYS A 101 -3.91 21.63 7.86
CA LYS A 101 -4.23 21.55 9.28
C LYS A 101 -5.73 21.48 9.49
N LYS A 102 -6.17 20.69 10.47
CA LYS A 102 -7.58 20.58 10.87
C LYS A 102 -7.81 21.34 12.16
N CYS A 103 -9.01 21.86 12.34
CA CYS A 103 -9.41 22.41 13.64
C CYS A 103 -9.27 21.33 14.74
N SER A 104 -8.43 21.58 15.74
CA SER A 104 -8.17 20.61 16.82
C SER A 104 -9.41 20.28 17.65
N ARG A 105 -10.42 21.17 17.67
CA ARG A 105 -11.64 21.02 18.46
C ARG A 105 -12.70 20.17 17.76
N CYS A 106 -13.05 20.49 16.51
CA CYS A 106 -14.14 19.84 15.78
C CYS A 106 -13.66 18.90 14.68
N ARG A 107 -12.42 19.05 14.19
CA ARG A 107 -11.82 18.35 13.03
C ARG A 107 -12.65 18.41 11.74
N ASN A 108 -13.63 19.31 11.68
CA ASN A 108 -14.57 19.46 10.57
C ASN A 108 -14.08 20.45 9.51
N ALA A 109 -13.36 21.50 9.94
CA ALA A 109 -12.76 22.48 9.04
C ALA A 109 -11.26 22.21 8.81
N THR A 110 -10.81 22.54 7.60
CA THR A 110 -9.43 22.38 7.12
C THR A 110 -8.85 23.71 6.64
N TYR A 111 -7.61 23.97 7.03
CA TYR A 111 -6.89 25.21 6.78
C TYR A 111 -5.48 24.92 6.30
N CYS A 112 -4.98 25.69 5.33
CA CYS A 112 -3.60 25.53 4.87
C CYS A 112 -2.58 26.01 5.90
N SER A 113 -2.97 26.97 6.75
CA SER A 113 -2.11 27.63 7.73
C SER A 113 -2.90 27.96 9.01
N PRO A 114 -2.23 28.12 10.16
CA PRO A 114 -2.88 28.61 11.39
C PRO A 114 -3.42 30.04 11.24
N GLU A 115 -2.90 30.82 10.30
CA GLU A 115 -3.40 32.15 9.95
C GLU A 115 -4.82 32.07 9.39
N CYS A 116 -5.03 31.23 8.36
CA CYS A 116 -6.36 30.98 7.80
C CYS A 116 -7.37 30.49 8.84
N GLN A 117 -6.94 29.68 9.80
CA GLN A 117 -7.81 29.26 10.91
C GLN A 117 -8.25 30.44 11.80
N LYS A 118 -7.35 31.39 12.07
CA LYS A 118 -7.64 32.58 12.88
C LYS A 118 -8.58 33.54 12.15
N GLU A 119 -8.39 33.71 10.85
CA GLU A 119 -9.26 34.54 10.01
C GLU A 119 -10.69 33.99 9.92
N ASP A 120 -10.84 32.67 9.78
CA ASP A 120 -12.16 32.02 9.76
C ASP A 120 -12.77 31.85 11.16
N TRP A 121 -11.99 32.03 12.24
CA TRP A 121 -12.45 31.83 13.63
C TRP A 121 -13.76 32.55 14.00
N PRO A 122 -13.99 33.85 13.71
CA PRO A 122 -15.26 34.50 14.07
C PRO A 122 -16.48 33.82 13.42
N ARG A 123 -16.35 33.30 12.20
CA ARG A 123 -17.40 32.54 11.51
C ARG A 123 -17.48 31.10 12.03
N HIS A 124 -16.34 30.44 12.11
CA HIS A 124 -16.22 29.04 12.51
C HIS A 124 -16.62 28.79 13.96
N LYS A 125 -16.40 29.74 14.88
CA LYS A 125 -16.64 29.56 16.32
C LYS A 125 -18.06 29.10 16.62
N ASN A 126 -19.06 29.64 15.91
CA ASN A 126 -20.47 29.27 16.07
C ASN A 126 -20.75 27.84 15.60
N GLU A 127 -20.08 27.44 14.51
CA GLU A 127 -20.19 26.11 13.90
C GLU A 127 -19.22 25.09 14.50
N CYS A 128 -18.31 25.51 15.40
CA CYS A 128 -17.27 24.70 16.01
C CYS A 128 -17.85 23.79 17.09
N LYS A 129 -18.71 22.84 16.67
CA LYS A 129 -19.31 21.85 17.54
C LYS A 129 -18.29 20.77 17.86
N LYS A 130 -18.08 20.50 19.15
CA LYS A 130 -17.23 19.41 19.65
C LYS A 130 -17.86 18.07 19.30
N LYS A 131 -17.61 17.55 18.10
CA LYS A 131 -17.89 16.15 17.80
C LYS A 131 -16.91 15.31 18.63
N LYS A 132 -17.38 14.69 19.73
CA LYS A 132 -16.73 13.48 20.24
C LYS A 132 -16.61 12.54 19.04
N ARG A 133 -15.51 11.80 18.93
CA ARG A 133 -15.27 10.86 17.81
C ARG A 133 -16.42 9.85 17.75
N SER A 134 -17.50 10.18 17.05
CA SER A 134 -18.52 9.24 16.63
C SER A 134 -17.88 8.50 15.47
N THR A 135 -17.52 7.26 15.73
CA THR A 135 -17.23 6.24 14.74
C THR A 135 -18.46 6.11 13.84
N SER A 136 -18.59 6.99 12.84
CA SER A 136 -19.57 6.82 11.77
C SER A 136 -18.88 6.05 10.64
N SER A 137 -19.15 4.75 10.68
CA SER A 137 -19.35 3.86 9.55
C SER A 137 -18.64 4.18 8.24
N LYS A 138 -17.58 3.42 8.00
CA LYS A 138 -17.63 2.43 6.92
C LYS A 138 -17.43 1.04 7.54
N GLU A 139 -18.48 0.62 8.24
CA GLU A 139 -18.84 -0.78 8.37
C GLU A 139 -19.38 -1.21 7.00
N SER A 140 -18.52 -1.86 6.22
CA SER A 140 -18.93 -2.75 5.15
C SER A 140 -18.41 -4.12 5.56
N SER A 141 -19.25 -4.79 6.33
CA SER A 141 -19.28 -6.21 6.55
C SER A 141 -19.27 -6.97 5.22
N SER A 142 -18.26 -7.79 5.03
CA SER A 142 -18.49 -9.21 4.75
C SER A 142 -17.35 -9.97 5.42
N GLY A 143 -17.61 -10.35 6.67
CA GLY A 143 -16.73 -11.19 7.45
C GLY A 143 -16.61 -12.57 6.83
N ARG A 144 -15.42 -13.16 6.93
CA ARG A 144 -15.25 -14.62 6.82
C ARG A 144 -15.74 -15.21 8.14
N PRO A 145 -16.76 -16.08 8.17
CA PRO A 145 -17.02 -16.88 9.35
C PRO A 145 -15.86 -17.85 9.54
N GLY A 146 -15.12 -17.69 10.63
CA GLY A 146 -14.27 -18.73 11.18
C GLY A 146 -15.16 -19.67 11.98
N THR A 147 -15.49 -20.84 11.44
CA THR A 147 -16.04 -21.94 12.23
C THR A 147 -14.87 -22.74 12.77
N ASN A 148 -14.51 -22.46 14.01
CA ASN A 148 -13.85 -23.46 14.84
C ASN A 148 -14.97 -24.23 15.54
N ALA A 149 -15.17 -25.49 15.17
CA ALA A 149 -16.01 -26.43 15.88
C ALA A 149 -15.20 -27.71 16.11
N SER A 150 -14.72 -27.87 17.34
CA SER A 150 -14.30 -29.14 17.91
C SER A 150 -15.49 -30.09 18.00
N ALA A 151 -15.30 -31.38 17.66
CA ALA A 151 -15.63 -32.55 18.50
C ALA A 151 -15.75 -33.86 17.67
N ASN A 152 -14.90 -34.83 18.03
CA ASN A 152 -15.10 -36.28 18.23
C ASN A 152 -16.08 -37.10 17.34
N ALA A 153 -15.55 -38.22 16.82
CA ALA A 153 -15.91 -39.62 17.16
C ALA A 153 -16.08 -40.59 15.95
N ASP A 154 -15.58 -41.83 16.17
CA ASP A 154 -15.97 -43.14 15.59
C ASP A 154 -15.63 -43.52 14.13
N ASN A 155 -14.49 -44.22 13.93
CA ASN A 155 -14.38 -45.66 13.58
C ASN A 155 -12.91 -46.02 13.31
#